data_AF-A0A522W4X5-F1
#
_entry.id   AF-A0A522W4X5-F1
#
_cell.length_a   1.000
_cell.length_b   1.000
_cell.length_c   1.000
_cell.angle_alpha   90.00
_cell.angle_beta   90.00
_cell.angle_gamma   90.00
#
_symmetry.space_group_name_H-M   'P 1'
#
loop_
_entity.id
_entity.type
_entity.pdbx_description
1 polymer ?
#
loop_
_entity_poly.entity_id
_entity_poly.type
_entity_poly.pdbx_seq_one_letter_code
_entity_poly.pdbx_strand_id
1 'polypeptide(L)'
;MLKNIKSIFHYFPHLDRLLAVIVFCVSFTVYLMTLAPTIYIEDAAEFAAAVPILGITHPSGFPLYMLLGKLFTILVPIGNMAFRVNLFSAITVSF
;
A
#
# COMPACT_ATOMS: atom_id res chain seq x y z
N MET A 1 -7.10 21.24 -32.70
CA MET A 1 -5.90 20.37 -32.72
C MET A 1 -5.61 19.74 -31.34
N LEU A 2 -6.63 19.24 -30.61
CA LEU A 2 -6.47 18.68 -29.24
C LEU A 2 -7.37 17.45 -28.97
N LYS A 3 -7.91 16.80 -30.00
CA LYS A 3 -8.80 15.61 -29.83
C LYS A 3 -8.05 14.30 -29.51
N ASN A 4 -6.72 14.30 -29.43
CA ASN A 4 -5.92 13.08 -29.49
C ASN A 4 -5.47 12.47 -28.15
N ILE A 5 -5.62 13.14 -27.02
CA ILE A 5 -5.11 12.60 -25.75
C ILE A 5 -5.95 11.41 -25.27
N LYS A 6 -7.29 11.49 -25.40
CA LYS A 6 -8.19 10.37 -25.05
C LYS A 6 -8.12 9.19 -26.02
N SER A 7 -7.62 9.41 -27.24
CA SER A 7 -7.50 8.39 -28.29
C SER A 7 -6.31 7.44 -28.04
N ILE A 8 -5.20 7.96 -27.50
CA ILE A 8 -3.96 7.21 -27.28
C ILE A 8 -4.16 6.07 -26.26
N PHE A 9 -4.82 6.36 -25.13
CA PHE A 9 -5.09 5.38 -24.07
C PHE A 9 -6.14 4.31 -24.43
N HIS A 10 -6.88 4.49 -25.54
CA HIS A 10 -7.85 3.48 -25.98
C HIS A 10 -7.30 2.53 -27.04
N TYR A 11 -6.11 2.82 -27.59
CA TYR A 11 -5.56 2.15 -28.77
C TYR A 11 -4.59 1.00 -28.45
N PHE A 12 -3.96 1.00 -27.28
CA PHE A 12 -2.93 0.01 -26.91
C PHE A 12 -3.07 -0.50 -25.47
N PRO A 13 -4.10 -1.33 -25.17
CA PRO A 13 -4.37 -1.83 -23.81
C PRO A 13 -3.22 -2.63 -23.19
N HIS A 14 -2.33 -3.19 -24.03
CA HIS A 14 -1.13 -3.88 -23.56
C HIS A 14 -0.04 -2.93 -23.07
N LEU A 15 0.09 -1.75 -23.68
CA LEU A 15 1.05 -0.73 -23.28
C LEU A 15 0.64 -0.11 -21.95
N ASP A 16 -0.63 0.20 -21.76
CA ASP A 16 -1.13 0.78 -20.50
C ASP A 16 -0.92 -0.17 -19.31
N ARG A 17 -1.16 -1.47 -19.51
CA ARG A 17 -0.90 -2.50 -18.50
C ARG A 17 0.59 -2.62 -18.19
N LEU A 18 1.44 -2.59 -19.21
CA LEU A 18 2.89 -2.63 -19.03
C LEU A 18 3.38 -1.40 -18.24
N LEU A 19 2.90 -0.21 -18.60
CA LEU A 19 3.23 1.03 -17.89
C LEU A 19 2.75 0.98 -16.44
N ALA A 20 1.53 0.50 -16.18
CA ALA A 20 1.01 0.34 -14.82
C ALA A 20 1.89 -0.60 -13.97
N VAL A 21 2.31 -1.74 -14.53
CA VAL A 21 3.22 -2.67 -13.85
C VAL A 21 4.59 -2.04 -13.59
N ILE A 22 5.14 -1.29 -14.55
CA ILE A 22 6.41 -0.59 -14.38
C ILE A 22 6.30 0.45 -13.26
N VAL A 23 5.25 1.27 -13.27
CA VAL A 23 5.01 2.29 -12.24
C VAL A 23 4.90 1.63 -10.87
N PHE A 24 4.11 0.56 -10.74
CA PHE A 24 3.98 -0.21 -9.50
C PHE A 24 5.32 -0.75 -9.01
N CYS A 25 6.11 -1.40 -9.87
CA CYS A 25 7.38 -2.00 -9.48
C CYS A 25 8.39 -0.93 -9.03
N VAL A 26 8.45 0.21 -9.71
CA VAL A 26 9.36 1.31 -9.37
C VAL A 26 8.94 1.96 -8.05
N SER A 27 7.66 2.33 -7.89
CA SER A 27 7.16 2.93 -6.65
C SER A 27 7.32 1.97 -5.46
N PHE A 28 6.96 0.69 -5.64
CA PHE A 28 7.09 -0.32 -4.60
C PHE A 28 8.54 -0.53 -4.18
N THR A 29 9.49 -0.55 -5.12
CA THR A 29 10.92 -0.66 -4.79
C THR A 29 11.38 0.52 -3.93
N VAL A 30 10.98 1.74 -4.28
CA VAL A 30 11.33 2.94 -3.49
C VAL A 30 10.74 2.89 -2.08
N TYR A 31 9.46 2.50 -1.94
CA TYR A 31 8.83 2.35 -0.64
C TYR A 31 9.43 1.21 0.19
N LEU A 32 9.83 0.12 -0.46
CA LEU A 32 10.48 -1.00 0.22
C LEU A 32 11.88 -0.64 0.73
N MET A 33 12.64 0.14 -0.04
CA MET A 33 13.97 0.61 0.36
C MET A 33 13.93 1.62 1.50
N THR A 34 12.84 2.38 1.62
CA THR A 34 12.65 3.40 2.67
C THR A 34 11.74 2.94 3.80
N LEU A 35 11.36 1.65 3.80
CA LEU A 35 10.43 1.08 4.76
C LEU A 35 10.97 1.11 6.19
N ALA A 36 10.19 1.61 7.14
CA ALA A 36 10.55 1.53 8.55
C ALA A 36 10.55 0.05 9.02
N PRO A 37 11.65 -0.47 9.59
CA PRO A 37 11.77 -1.88 9.98
C PRO A 37 10.95 -2.24 11.23
N THR A 38 10.40 -1.25 11.93
CA THR A 38 9.70 -1.35 13.21
C THR A 38 8.71 -0.18 13.34
N ILE A 39 8.16 0.01 14.54
CA ILE A 39 7.31 1.14 14.94
C ILE A 39 7.98 2.45 14.53
N TYR A 40 7.21 3.30 13.85
CA TYR A 40 7.59 4.67 13.52
C TYR A 40 6.65 5.64 14.24
N ILE A 41 6.97 6.93 14.24
CA ILE A 41 6.24 7.95 15.01
C ILE A 41 4.83 8.24 14.46
N GLU A 42 4.02 8.93 15.26
CA GLU A 42 2.67 9.39 14.93
C GLU A 42 1.71 8.23 14.59
N ASP A 43 0.86 8.43 13.57
CA ASP A 43 -0.13 7.45 13.12
C ASP A 43 0.49 6.07 12.83
N ALA A 44 1.73 6.00 12.34
CA ALA A 44 2.36 4.72 12.03
C ALA A 44 2.46 3.80 13.25
N ALA A 45 2.77 4.33 14.44
CA ALA A 45 2.78 3.56 15.68
C ALA A 45 1.38 3.06 16.05
N GLU A 46 0.39 3.92 15.89
CA GLU A 46 -0.99 3.62 16.25
C GLU A 46 -1.56 2.51 15.38
N PHE A 47 -1.35 2.59 14.06
CA PHE A 47 -1.79 1.55 13.12
C PHE A 47 -1.02 0.25 13.31
N ALA A 48 0.30 0.31 13.60
CA ALA A 48 1.09 -0.88 13.89
C ALA A 48 0.59 -1.66 15.13
N ALA A 49 0.02 -0.95 16.12
CA ALA A 49 -0.58 -1.56 17.31
C ALA A 49 -2.05 -1.96 17.11
N ALA A 50 -2.84 -1.15 16.40
CA ALA A 50 -4.28 -1.35 16.25
C ALA A 50 -4.63 -2.44 15.22
N VAL A 51 -3.94 -2.49 14.07
CA VAL A 51 -4.25 -3.44 12.98
C VAL A 51 -4.22 -4.90 13.45
N PRO A 52 -3.20 -5.37 14.21
CA PRO A 52 -3.16 -6.75 14.68
C PRO A 52 -4.33 -7.15 15.59
N ILE A 53 -5.02 -6.19 16.23
CA ILE A 53 -6.14 -6.46 17.15
C ILE A 53 -7.49 -5.93 16.64
N LEU A 54 -7.53 -5.36 15.42
CA LEU A 54 -8.69 -4.65 14.88
C LEU A 54 -9.17 -3.51 15.81
N GLY A 55 -8.22 -2.76 16.34
CA GLY A 55 -8.47 -1.57 17.15
C GLY A 55 -8.96 -0.38 16.32
N ILE A 56 -9.26 0.72 17.02
CA ILE A 56 -9.70 2.00 16.43
C ILE A 56 -8.56 3.00 16.61
N THR A 57 -8.03 3.53 15.50
CA THR A 57 -6.95 4.54 15.52
C THR A 57 -7.52 5.96 15.65
N HIS A 58 -8.39 6.37 14.73
CA HIS A 58 -9.07 7.67 14.81
C HIS A 58 -10.60 7.50 14.89
N PRO A 59 -11.39 8.56 15.18
CA PRO A 59 -12.85 8.46 15.23
C PRO A 59 -13.52 7.86 13.98
N SER A 60 -12.84 7.90 12.82
CA SER A 60 -13.28 7.27 11.57
C SER A 60 -13.00 5.76 11.49
N GLY A 61 -12.09 5.23 12.31
CA GLY A 61 -11.74 3.81 12.45
C GLY A 61 -11.05 3.13 11.26
N PHE A 62 -11.05 3.72 10.07
CA PHE A 62 -10.47 3.18 8.82
C PHE A 62 -10.79 1.68 8.59
N PRO A 63 -12.07 1.28 8.59
CA PRO A 63 -12.48 -0.13 8.69
C PRO A 63 -11.91 -1.02 7.58
N LEU A 64 -11.87 -0.55 6.34
CA LEU A 64 -11.29 -1.32 5.23
C LEU A 64 -9.79 -1.55 5.41
N TYR A 65 -9.06 -0.53 5.85
CA TYR A 65 -7.63 -0.64 6.12
C TYR A 65 -7.37 -1.62 7.27
N MET A 66 -8.15 -1.55 8.36
CA MET A 66 -7.99 -2.45 9.50
C MET A 66 -8.20 -3.91 9.10
N LEU A 67 -9.26 -4.21 8.34
CA LEU A 67 -9.57 -5.57 7.91
C LEU A 67 -8.53 -6.13 6.94
N LEU A 68 -8.15 -5.36 5.92
CA LEU A 68 -7.15 -5.80 4.94
C LEU A 68 -5.75 -5.89 5.55
N GLY A 69 -5.38 -4.94 6.41
CA GLY A 69 -4.12 -4.96 7.15
C GLY A 69 -4.06 -6.17 8.09
N LYS A 70 -5.13 -6.48 8.82
CA LYS A 70 -5.21 -7.68 9.66
C LYS A 70 -5.03 -8.95 8.84
N LEU A 71 -5.75 -9.06 7.72
CA LEU A 71 -5.59 -10.19 6.80
C LEU A 71 -4.15 -10.30 6.29
N PHE A 72 -3.53 -9.19 5.91
CA PHE A 72 -2.14 -9.16 5.45
C PHE A 72 -1.16 -9.63 6.53
N THR A 73 -1.31 -9.16 7.78
CA THR A 73 -0.43 -9.56 8.89
C THR A 73 -0.51 -11.06 9.24
N ILE A 74 -1.62 -11.71 8.89
CA ILE A 74 -1.82 -13.16 9.01
C ILE A 74 -1.17 -13.88 7.83
N LEU A 75 -1.39 -13.41 6.59
CA LEU A 75 -0.91 -14.06 5.37
C LEU A 75 0.59 -13.90 5.13
N VAL A 76 1.19 -12.82 5.62
CA VAL A 76 2.62 -12.50 5.44
C VAL A 76 3.34 -12.57 6.79
N PRO A 77 3.82 -13.75 7.22
CA PRO A 77 4.44 -13.94 8.53
C PRO A 77 5.92 -13.53 8.58
N ILE A 78 6.27 -12.42 7.93
CA ILE A 78 7.66 -11.94 7.82
C ILE A 78 7.88 -10.77 8.76
N GLY A 79 9.00 -10.76 9.50
CA GLY A 79 9.33 -9.69 10.43
C GLY A 79 8.34 -9.53 11.60
N ASN A 80 8.48 -8.41 12.31
CA ASN A 80 7.59 -8.03 13.42
C ASN A 80 6.25 -7.46 12.92
N MET A 81 5.27 -7.28 13.81
CA MET A 81 3.94 -6.78 13.42
C MET A 81 3.98 -5.40 12.77
N ALA A 82 4.78 -4.47 13.28
CA ALA A 82 4.92 -3.15 12.69
C ALA A 82 5.48 -3.23 11.26
N PHE A 83 6.49 -4.05 11.03
CA PHE A 83 7.04 -4.30 9.70
C PHE A 83 5.98 -4.82 8.72
N ARG A 84 5.14 -5.78 9.15
CA ARG A 84 4.06 -6.33 8.32
C ARG A 84 3.03 -5.27 7.95
N VAL A 85 2.66 -4.41 8.91
CA VAL A 85 1.72 -3.30 8.67
C VAL A 85 2.34 -2.26 7.74
N ASN A 86 3.60 -1.89 7.95
CA ASN A 86 4.32 -0.96 7.08
C ASN A 86 4.43 -1.52 5.65
N LEU A 87 4.76 -2.81 5.51
CA LEU A 87 4.85 -3.48 4.21
C LEU A 87 3.49 -3.52 3.49
N PHE A 88 2.40 -3.74 4.23
CA PHE A 88 1.06 -3.62 3.69
C PHE A 88 0.82 -2.21 3.13
N SER A 89 1.12 -1.16 3.90
CA SER A 89 1.01 0.23 3.44
C SER A 89 1.81 0.46 2.16
N ALA A 90 3.06 0.01 2.12
CA ALA A 90 3.96 0.15 0.98
C ALA A 90 3.40 -0.51 -0.29
N ILE A 91 2.78 -1.69 -0.19
CA ILE A 91 2.14 -2.35 -1.32
C ILE A 91 0.93 -1.53 -1.78
N THR A 92 0.06 -1.11 -0.86
CA THR A 92 -1.19 -0.40 -1.20
C THR A 92 -0.98 0.97 -1.82
N VAL A 93 0.06 1.71 -1.41
CA VAL A 93 0.38 3.03 -1.99
C VAL A 93 1.09 2.93 -3.34
N SER A 94 1.61 1.75 -3.68
CA SER A 94 2.32 1.52 -4.94
C SER A 94 1.40 1.16 -6.10
N PHE A 95 0.15 0.79 -5.82
CA PHE A 95 -0.92 0.54 -6.80
C PHE A 95 -1.56 1.85 -7.27
#